data_AF-A0A0W0TI28-F1
#
_entry.id   AF-A0A0W0TI28-F1
#
_cell.length_a   1.000
_cell.length_b   1.000
_cell.length_c   1.000
_cell.angle_alpha   90.00
_cell.angle_beta   90.00
_cell.angle_gamma   90.00
#
_symmetry.space_group_name_H-M   'P 1'
#
loop_
_entity.id
_entity.type
_entity.pdbx_description
1 polymer ?
#
loop_
_entity_poly.entity_id
_entity_poly.type
_entity_poly.pdbx_seq_one_letter_code
_entity_poly.pdbx_strand_id
1 'polypeptide(L)'
;MKKKILVAGLLCALNAVVYATPFNCPDPETSSLRWGILPAPWQKDPFSAHNPQGEANTQFVRANIMVAGLGQGVVCTYKNSVGHYSIWWPVRVKIPARSDNNWIDTLGGYVCTDSLGSCQFYVAVEE
;
A
#
# COMPACT_ATOMS: atom_id res chain seq x y z
N MET A 1 12.88 40.36 28.82
CA MET A 1 13.09 39.91 27.42
C MET A 1 13.47 38.42 27.29
N LYS A 2 14.23 37.81 28.21
CA LYS A 2 14.66 36.39 28.15
C LYS A 2 13.52 35.34 28.14
N LYS A 3 12.39 35.59 28.82
CA LYS A 3 11.23 34.66 28.86
C LYS A 3 10.46 34.56 27.53
N LYS A 4 10.46 35.59 26.68
CA LYS A 4 9.74 35.58 25.39
C LYS A 4 10.47 34.75 24.33
N ILE A 5 11.79 34.64 24.43
CA ILE A 5 12.66 33.86 23.53
C ILE A 5 12.51 32.35 23.80
N LEU A 6 12.31 31.96 25.06
CA LEU A 6 12.08 30.56 25.47
C LEU A 6 10.75 29.99 24.95
N VAL A 7 9.70 30.80 24.88
CA VAL A 7 8.39 30.36 24.36
C VAL A 7 8.43 30.16 22.83
N ALA A 8 9.18 30.99 22.12
CA ALA A 8 9.33 30.86 20.66
C ALA A 8 10.11 29.60 20.25
N GLY A 9 11.11 29.18 21.03
CA GLY A 9 11.85 27.93 20.77
C GLY A 9 11.03 26.66 20.97
N LEU A 10 10.09 26.66 21.93
CA LEU A 10 9.26 25.49 22.25
C LEU A 10 8.15 25.26 21.20
N LEU A 11 7.61 26.33 20.62
CA LEU A 11 6.59 26.26 19.55
C LEU A 11 7.16 25.78 18.21
N CYS A 12 8.45 25.97 17.96
CA CYS A 12 9.10 25.52 16.72
C CYS A 12 9.48 24.04 16.74
N ALA A 13 9.67 23.45 17.93
CA ALA A 13 10.02 22.03 18.10
C ALA A 13 8.82 21.06 17.94
N LEU A 14 7.58 21.57 17.98
CA LEU A 14 6.35 20.76 17.90
C LEU A 14 5.94 20.36 16.48
N ASN A 15 6.59 20.89 15.43
CA ASN A 15 6.20 20.65 14.04
C ASN A 15 7.07 19.62 13.30
N ALA A 16 8.03 18.97 13.97
CA ALA A 16 8.93 18.00 13.34
C ALA A 16 8.44 16.54 13.45
N VAL A 17 7.12 16.31 13.47
CA VAL A 17 6.58 14.95 13.40
C VAL A 17 6.53 14.52 11.94
N VAL A 18 7.53 13.74 11.51
CA VAL A 18 7.53 13.10 10.19
C VAL A 18 6.47 11.99 10.22
N TYR A 19 5.27 12.31 9.73
CA TYR A 19 4.22 11.31 9.57
C TYR A 19 4.55 10.40 8.39
N ALA A 20 4.57 9.08 8.63
CA ALA A 20 4.58 8.12 7.54
C ALA A 20 3.23 8.15 6.82
N THR A 21 3.23 8.44 5.53
CA THR A 21 2.00 8.45 4.73
C THR A 21 1.51 7.01 4.50
N PRO A 22 0.26 6.66 4.86
CA PRO A 22 -0.30 5.38 4.51
C PRO A 22 -0.56 5.30 3.01
N PHE A 23 -0.36 4.12 2.43
CA PHE A 23 -0.67 3.79 1.05
C PHE A 23 -1.72 2.69 1.01
N ASN A 24 -2.52 2.71 -0.05
CA ASN A 24 -3.49 1.67 -0.37
C ASN A 24 -3.21 1.13 -1.76
N CYS A 25 -3.79 -0.03 -2.06
CA CYS A 25 -3.92 -0.49 -3.43
C CYS A 25 -4.70 0.56 -4.27
N PRO A 26 -4.34 0.78 -5.55
CA PRO A 26 -5.09 1.66 -6.41
C PRO A 26 -6.54 1.21 -6.54
N ASP A 27 -7.46 2.13 -6.33
CA ASP A 27 -8.87 1.88 -6.49
C ASP A 27 -9.21 1.70 -7.99
N PRO A 28 -9.85 0.58 -8.38
CA PRO A 28 -10.16 0.30 -9.78
C PRO A 28 -11.14 1.30 -10.39
N GLU A 29 -11.95 2.02 -9.60
CA GLU A 29 -12.94 2.97 -10.09
C GLU A 29 -12.35 4.38 -10.29
N THR A 30 -11.42 4.77 -9.43
CA THR A 30 -10.90 6.16 -9.40
C THR A 30 -9.50 6.31 -10.00
N SER A 31 -8.69 5.25 -10.03
CA SER A 31 -7.34 5.27 -10.58
C SER A 31 -7.29 5.04 -12.10
N SER A 32 -6.08 4.96 -12.66
CA SER A 32 -5.91 4.63 -14.09
C SER A 32 -6.28 3.19 -14.45
N LEU A 33 -6.49 2.33 -13.44
CA LEU A 33 -6.91 0.95 -13.64
C LEU A 33 -8.26 0.85 -14.35
N ARG A 34 -9.15 1.85 -14.22
CA ARG A 34 -10.43 1.89 -14.94
C ARG A 34 -10.29 1.89 -16.45
N TRP A 35 -9.11 2.22 -16.98
CA TRP A 35 -8.78 2.16 -18.40
C TRP A 35 -7.76 1.07 -18.74
N GLY A 36 -7.49 0.14 -17.80
CA GLY A 36 -6.53 -0.94 -17.98
C GLY A 36 -5.07 -0.48 -17.88
N ILE A 37 -4.83 0.76 -17.44
CA ILE A 37 -3.50 1.36 -17.36
C ILE A 37 -3.00 1.26 -15.92
N LEU A 38 -1.82 0.68 -15.73
CA LEU A 38 -1.18 0.60 -14.42
C LEU A 38 -0.77 2.00 -13.93
N PRO A 39 -1.27 2.46 -12.77
CA PRO A 39 -0.83 3.73 -12.22
C PRO A 39 0.60 3.61 -11.71
N ALA A 40 1.45 4.60 -11.99
CA ALA A 40 2.76 4.66 -11.33
C ALA A 40 2.59 4.70 -9.80
N PRO A 41 3.43 4.03 -9.01
CA PRO A 41 4.63 3.26 -9.38
C PRO A 41 4.39 1.74 -9.59
N TRP A 42 3.14 1.33 -9.76
CA TRP A 42 2.75 -0.07 -9.88
C TRP A 42 3.19 -0.66 -11.22
N GLN A 43 3.59 -1.92 -11.16
CA GLN A 43 4.05 -2.71 -12.28
C GLN A 43 3.13 -3.92 -12.47
N LYS A 44 3.23 -4.55 -13.64
CA LYS A 44 2.53 -5.80 -13.90
C LYS A 44 3.16 -6.88 -13.01
N ASP A 45 2.32 -7.61 -12.28
CA ASP A 45 2.78 -8.79 -11.56
C ASP A 45 3.10 -9.91 -12.59
N PRO A 46 4.35 -10.42 -12.64
CA PRO A 46 4.73 -11.50 -13.57
C PRO A 46 3.97 -12.80 -13.32
N PHE A 47 3.35 -12.97 -12.15
CA PHE A 47 2.57 -14.16 -11.79
C PHE A 47 1.06 -13.96 -11.94
N SER A 48 0.63 -12.80 -12.44
CA SER A 48 -0.79 -12.54 -12.70
C SER A 48 -1.32 -13.40 -13.84
N ALA A 49 -2.46 -14.07 -13.61
CA ALA A 49 -3.13 -14.89 -14.63
C ALA A 49 -3.67 -14.06 -15.80
N HIS A 50 -4.06 -12.81 -15.53
CA HIS A 50 -4.64 -11.90 -16.52
C HIS A 50 -4.01 -10.51 -16.46
N ASN A 51 -4.24 -9.68 -17.48
CA ASN A 51 -3.84 -8.27 -17.47
C ASN A 51 -4.99 -7.39 -16.95
N PRO A 52 -4.72 -6.19 -16.39
CA PRO A 52 -5.75 -5.18 -16.18
C PRO A 52 -6.49 -4.89 -17.50
N GLN A 53 -7.83 -4.93 -17.48
CA GLN A 53 -8.66 -4.77 -18.68
C GLN A 53 -9.36 -3.41 -18.77
N GLY A 54 -9.40 -2.62 -17.68
CA GLY A 54 -10.21 -1.39 -17.67
C GLY A 54 -11.71 -1.67 -17.70
N GLU A 55 -12.14 -2.69 -16.96
CA GLU A 55 -13.54 -3.10 -16.92
C GLU A 55 -14.27 -2.42 -15.77
N ALA A 56 -15.50 -1.95 -16.04
CA ALA A 56 -16.42 -1.55 -14.99
C ALA A 56 -16.69 -2.71 -14.02
N ASN A 57 -16.97 -2.41 -12.76
CA ASN A 57 -17.20 -3.41 -11.70
C ASN A 57 -15.98 -4.29 -11.37
N THR A 58 -14.77 -3.89 -11.76
CA THR A 58 -13.55 -4.51 -11.24
C THR A 58 -13.50 -4.29 -9.72
N GLN A 59 -13.31 -5.36 -8.95
CA GLN A 59 -13.35 -5.32 -7.48
C GLN A 59 -11.98 -5.62 -6.89
N PHE A 60 -11.61 -4.87 -5.85
CA PHE A 60 -10.49 -5.26 -5.00
C PHE A 60 -10.80 -6.57 -4.27
N VAL A 61 -9.81 -7.46 -4.20
CA VAL A 61 -9.94 -8.75 -3.52
C VAL A 61 -9.03 -8.83 -2.31
N ARG A 62 -7.77 -8.45 -2.47
CA ARG A 62 -6.77 -8.51 -1.40
C ARG A 62 -5.51 -7.73 -1.71
N ALA A 63 -4.80 -7.38 -0.64
CA ALA A 63 -3.42 -6.92 -0.66
C ALA A 63 -2.52 -7.96 0.01
N ASN A 64 -1.34 -8.16 -0.55
CA ASN A 64 -0.30 -9.02 -0.01
C ASN A 64 0.97 -8.18 0.20
N ILE A 65 1.53 -8.18 1.41
CA ILE A 65 2.90 -7.73 1.65
C ILE A 65 3.80 -8.95 1.54
N MET A 66 4.66 -8.97 0.54
CA MET A 66 5.57 -10.09 0.28
C MET A 66 6.85 -9.92 1.11
N VAL A 67 7.21 -10.95 1.89
CA VAL A 67 8.38 -10.96 2.79
C VAL A 67 9.28 -12.17 2.52
N ALA A 68 9.32 -12.65 1.28
CA ALA A 68 10.07 -13.86 0.90
C ALA A 68 11.49 -13.53 0.41
N GLY A 69 12.51 -13.95 1.16
CA GLY A 69 13.93 -13.88 0.77
C GLY A 69 14.45 -12.45 0.61
N LEU A 70 14.79 -12.07 -0.63
CA LEU A 70 15.30 -10.73 -0.99
C LEU A 70 14.22 -9.78 -1.55
N GLY A 71 13.02 -10.29 -1.87
CA GLY A 71 11.95 -9.50 -2.47
C GLY A 71 11.04 -8.87 -1.43
N GLN A 72 10.89 -7.55 -1.47
CA GLN A 72 9.90 -6.80 -0.70
C GLN A 72 8.98 -6.06 -1.66
N GLY A 73 7.68 -6.05 -1.36
CA GLY A 73 6.70 -5.32 -2.14
C GLY A 73 5.28 -5.61 -1.74
N VAL A 74 4.38 -4.90 -2.40
CA VAL A 74 2.94 -5.06 -2.22
C VAL A 74 2.33 -5.58 -3.52
N VAL A 75 1.54 -6.65 -3.42
CA VAL A 75 0.75 -7.16 -4.54
C VAL A 75 -0.72 -6.88 -4.25
N CYS A 76 -1.41 -6.24 -5.19
CA CYS A 76 -2.85 -6.00 -5.11
C CYS A 76 -3.54 -6.90 -6.12
N THR A 77 -4.48 -7.71 -5.65
CA THR A 77 -5.29 -8.60 -6.49
C THR A 77 -6.69 -8.01 -6.66
N TYR A 78 -7.18 -8.08 -7.89
CA TYR A 78 -8.51 -7.63 -8.29
C TYR A 78 -9.23 -8.75 -9.03
N LYS A 79 -10.56 -8.66 -9.07
CA LYS A 79 -11.44 -9.57 -9.81
C LYS A 79 -12.29 -8.79 -10.80
N ASN A 80 -12.41 -9.31 -12.01
CA ASN A 80 -13.28 -8.81 -13.07
C ASN A 80 -13.92 -9.98 -13.83
N SER A 81 -14.54 -9.73 -14.99
CA SER A 81 -15.23 -10.78 -15.77
C SER A 81 -14.31 -11.90 -16.26
N VAL A 82 -13.03 -11.62 -16.50
CA VAL A 82 -12.07 -12.61 -17.02
C VAL A 82 -11.41 -13.44 -15.91
N GLY A 83 -11.55 -13.03 -14.65
CA GLY A 83 -10.99 -13.74 -13.50
C GLY A 83 -10.26 -12.80 -12.55
N HIS A 84 -9.10 -13.23 -12.05
CA HIS A 84 -8.27 -12.44 -11.15
C HIS A 84 -7.03 -11.92 -11.87
N TYR A 85 -6.68 -10.66 -11.63
CA TYR A 85 -5.38 -10.12 -12.01
C TYR A 85 -4.71 -9.46 -10.80
N SER A 86 -3.38 -9.40 -10.84
CA SER A 86 -2.58 -8.74 -9.82
C SER A 86 -1.63 -7.71 -10.41
N ILE A 87 -1.33 -6.70 -9.60
CA ILE A 87 -0.34 -5.68 -9.87
C ILE A 87 0.62 -5.63 -8.69
N TRP A 88 1.86 -5.24 -8.94
CA TRP A 88 2.94 -5.32 -7.97
C TRP A 88 3.68 -3.99 -7.86
N TRP A 89 3.89 -3.54 -6.63
CA TRP A 89 4.81 -2.46 -6.32
C TRP A 89 6.05 -3.03 -5.61
N PRO A 90 7.22 -3.11 -6.30
CA PRO A 90 8.48 -3.57 -5.71
C PRO A 90 9.09 -2.48 -4.82
N VAL A 91 8.66 -2.42 -3.56
CA VAL A 91 9.12 -1.42 -2.60
C VAL A 91 9.30 -2.04 -1.22
N ARG A 92 10.22 -1.49 -0.44
CA ARG A 92 10.33 -1.86 0.97
C ARG A 92 9.11 -1.35 1.72
N VAL A 93 8.41 -2.25 2.39
CA VAL A 93 7.22 -1.95 3.18
C VAL A 93 7.50 -2.31 4.63
N LYS A 94 7.03 -1.48 5.56
CA LYS A 94 7.07 -1.80 6.98
C LYS A 94 6.26 -3.07 7.23
N ILE A 95 6.85 -3.98 8.00
CA ILE A 95 6.17 -5.20 8.44
C ILE A 95 5.03 -4.81 9.38
N PRO A 96 3.78 -5.25 9.13
CA PRO A 96 2.67 -5.00 10.03
C PRO A 96 2.96 -5.48 11.45
N ALA A 97 2.50 -4.71 12.45
CA ALA A 97 2.58 -5.15 13.83
C ALA A 97 1.72 -6.40 14.03
N ARG A 98 2.14 -7.32 14.90
CA ARG A 98 1.32 -8.51 15.25
C ARG A 98 -0.03 -8.17 15.87
N SER A 99 -0.21 -6.95 16.35
CA SER A 99 -1.46 -6.42 16.89
C SER A 99 -2.38 -5.79 15.84
N ASP A 100 -1.93 -5.68 14.58
CA ASP A 100 -2.74 -5.15 13.49
C ASP A 100 -3.71 -6.24 13.00
N ASN A 101 -5.00 -6.04 13.26
CA ASN A 101 -6.04 -7.02 12.96
C ASN A 101 -6.41 -7.07 11.46
N ASN A 102 -5.93 -6.12 10.64
CA ASN A 102 -6.20 -6.13 9.20
C ASN A 102 -5.27 -7.07 8.42
N TRP A 103 -4.10 -7.37 8.99
CA TRP A 103 -3.04 -8.13 8.33
C TRP A 103 -2.87 -9.51 8.96
N ILE A 104 -3.16 -10.55 8.18
CA ILE A 104 -3.01 -11.95 8.56
C ILE A 104 -1.59 -12.41 8.19
N ASP A 105 -0.83 -12.89 9.17
CA ASP A 105 0.49 -13.49 8.97
C ASP A 105 0.37 -14.83 8.23
N THR A 106 1.20 -15.03 7.21
CA THR A 106 1.25 -16.21 6.34
C THR A 106 2.70 -16.58 6.04
N LEU A 107 2.94 -17.80 5.55
CA LEU A 107 4.29 -18.27 5.22
C LEU A 107 5.07 -17.35 4.23
N GLY A 108 4.37 -16.59 3.39
CA GLY A 108 4.97 -15.70 2.38
C GLY A 108 5.02 -14.22 2.76
N GLY A 109 4.55 -13.85 3.96
CA GLY A 109 4.36 -12.46 4.37
C GLY A 109 2.96 -12.23 4.93
N TYR A 110 2.32 -11.12 4.57
CA TYR A 110 1.05 -10.70 5.17
C TYR A 110 -0.06 -10.54 4.14
N VAL A 111 -1.29 -10.86 4.52
CA VAL A 111 -2.48 -10.75 3.68
C VAL A 111 -3.54 -9.88 4.34
N CYS A 112 -4.16 -8.99 3.55
CA CYS A 112 -5.35 -8.25 3.94
C CYS A 112 -6.44 -8.45 2.88
N THR A 113 -7.62 -8.92 3.28
CA THR A 113 -8.78 -9.21 2.41
C THR A 113 -10.01 -8.34 2.71
N ASP A 114 -9.84 -7.31 3.54
CA ASP A 114 -10.91 -6.37 3.88
C ASP A 114 -11.06 -5.32 2.76
N SER A 115 -11.54 -4.12 3.07
CA SER A 115 -11.68 -3.04 2.11
C SER A 115 -10.34 -2.43 1.66
N LEU A 116 -10.35 -1.75 0.51
CA LEU A 116 -9.21 -0.94 0.03
C LEU A 116 -8.70 0.05 1.09
N GLY A 117 -9.60 0.65 1.87
CA GLY A 117 -9.26 1.62 2.90
C GLY A 117 -8.74 1.02 4.20
N SER A 118 -9.07 -0.25 4.47
CA SER A 118 -8.58 -1.02 5.62
C SER A 118 -7.18 -1.59 5.36
N CYS A 119 -6.90 -2.01 4.13
CA CYS A 119 -5.62 -2.62 3.73
C CYS A 119 -4.51 -1.59 3.49
N GLN A 120 -4.26 -0.76 4.51
CA GLN A 120 -3.20 0.24 4.50
C GLN A 120 -1.83 -0.38 4.75
N PHE A 121 -0.83 0.13 4.05
CA PHE A 121 0.58 -0.22 4.24
C PHE A 121 1.45 1.04 4.22
N TYR A 122 2.66 0.92 4.76
CA TYR A 122 3.60 2.04 4.87
C TYR A 122 4.90 1.68 4.18
N VAL A 123 5.27 2.47 3.17
CA VAL A 123 6.59 2.37 2.55
C VAL A 123 7.66 2.69 3.60
N ALA A 124 8.65 1.83 3.73
CA ALA A 124 9.84 2.09 4.53
C ALA A 124 10.71 3.09 3.74
N VAL A 125 10.73 4.34 4.18
CA VAL A 125 11.74 5.30 3.72
C VAL A 125 13.09 4.82 4.24
N GLU A 126 14.09 4.69 3.37
CA GLU A 126 15.47 4.48 3.80
C GLU A 126 15.89 5.75 4.58
N GLU A 127 16.29 5.57 5.84
CA GLU A 127 16.99 6.62 6.62
C GLU A 127 18.41 6.83 6.10
#